data_AF-A0A7S4BXX8-F1
#
_entry.id   AF-A0A7S4BXX8-F1
#
_cell.length_a   1.000
_cell.length_b   1.000
_cell.length_c   1.000
_cell.angle_alpha   90.00
_cell.angle_beta   90.00
_cell.angle_gamma   90.00
#
_symmetry.space_group_name_H-M   'P 1'
#
loop_
_entity.id
_entity.type
_entity.pdbx_description
1 polymer ?
#
loop_
_entity_poly.entity_id
_entity_poly.type
_entity_poly.pdbx_seq_one_letter_code
_entity_poly.pdbx_strand_id
1 'polypeptide(L)'
;EAHGTGTALGDPIEAGSLAATVLAERGAPMAVGGVKANFGHGEPAAGMPGLFKLAAALVCASTAPNAQLRTLNPLVGAAFKARSGFVLPTQLGALGGEAARAGGVSSFGYAGTIAHAVLRCVDEPQTPEPTAAPVVFRRRLMPYRAAHPLLHLAISTPPKALFRSCVNAALLGLVDGHVIGGELIFPGAAY
;
A
#
# COMPACT_ATOMS: atom_id res chain seq x y z
N GLU A 1 4.82 2.89 -8.74
CA GLU A 1 3.79 1.91 -8.36
C GLU A 1 3.38 2.15 -6.90
N ALA A 2 2.20 2.67 -6.68
CA ALA A 2 1.67 2.97 -5.35
C ALA A 2 1.23 1.69 -4.63
N HIS A 3 1.11 1.77 -3.30
CA HIS A 3 0.36 0.78 -2.53
C HIS A 3 -1.11 0.79 -2.99
N GLY A 4 -1.73 1.97 -3.10
CA GLY A 4 -2.93 2.23 -3.91
C GLY A 4 -4.07 1.23 -3.72
N THR A 5 -4.63 1.18 -2.52
CA THR A 5 -5.71 0.25 -2.17
C THR A 5 -7.10 0.75 -2.55
N GLY A 6 -7.24 1.99 -3.01
CA GLY A 6 -8.54 2.56 -3.35
C GLY A 6 -9.31 3.03 -2.13
N THR A 7 -8.64 3.20 -0.99
CA THR A 7 -9.31 3.58 0.26
C THR A 7 -9.52 5.09 0.31
N ALA A 8 -10.69 5.52 0.80
CA ALA A 8 -11.06 6.94 0.81
C ALA A 8 -10.08 7.83 1.59
N LEU A 9 -9.46 7.27 2.65
CA LEU A 9 -8.49 7.96 3.50
C LEU A 9 -7.03 7.60 3.17
N GLY A 10 -6.74 6.34 2.88
CA GLY A 10 -5.36 5.89 2.64
C GLY A 10 -4.76 6.45 1.35
N ASP A 11 -5.55 6.51 0.27
CA ASP A 11 -5.06 7.04 -1.01
C ASP A 11 -4.66 8.54 -0.90
N PRO A 12 -5.44 9.43 -0.26
CA PRO A 12 -4.98 10.79 0.02
C PRO A 12 -3.72 10.88 0.87
N ILE A 13 -3.56 10.02 1.88
CA ILE A 13 -2.37 10.00 2.74
C ILE A 13 -1.14 9.58 1.93
N GLU A 14 -1.26 8.54 1.11
CA GLU A 14 -0.19 8.09 0.22
C GLU A 14 0.18 9.15 -0.83
N ALA A 15 -0.83 9.78 -1.44
CA ALA A 15 -0.61 10.87 -2.39
C ALA A 15 0.12 12.06 -1.76
N GLY A 16 -0.29 12.44 -0.54
CA GLY A 16 0.35 13.51 0.23
C GLY A 16 1.79 13.17 0.62
N SER A 17 2.06 11.93 1.03
CA SER A 17 3.42 11.51 1.40
C SER A 17 4.36 11.49 0.18
N LEU A 18 3.89 10.99 -0.97
CA LEU A 18 4.63 11.06 -2.23
C LEU A 18 4.91 12.51 -2.63
N ALA A 19 3.90 13.40 -2.54
CA ALA A 19 4.07 14.82 -2.84
C ALA A 19 5.09 15.48 -1.90
N ALA A 20 5.06 15.13 -0.62
CA ALA A 20 5.94 15.66 0.41
C ALA A 20 7.41 15.22 0.26
N THR A 21 7.63 14.00 -0.21
CA THR A 21 8.96 13.37 -0.16
C THR A 21 9.59 13.28 -1.55
N VAL A 22 8.89 12.70 -2.53
CA VAL A 22 9.46 12.40 -3.84
C VAL A 22 9.41 13.61 -4.77
N LEU A 23 8.34 14.41 -4.70
CA LEU A 23 8.20 15.58 -5.57
C LEU A 23 8.84 16.85 -5.03
N ALA A 24 9.14 16.94 -3.73
CA ALA A 24 9.70 18.15 -3.16
C ALA A 24 10.99 18.61 -3.87
N GLU A 25 11.76 17.67 -4.42
CA GLU A 25 13.01 17.94 -5.14
C GLU A 25 12.94 17.66 -6.65
N ARG A 26 11.77 17.29 -7.20
CA ARG A 26 11.63 16.96 -8.62
C ARG A 26 11.11 18.14 -9.44
N GLY A 27 11.81 18.45 -10.52
CA GLY A 27 11.37 19.40 -11.55
C GLY A 27 10.59 18.78 -12.71
N ALA A 28 10.40 17.45 -12.73
CA ALA A 28 9.76 16.73 -13.83
C ALA A 28 8.56 15.88 -13.35
N PRO A 29 7.50 15.72 -14.18
CA PRO A 29 6.37 14.87 -13.84
C PRO A 29 6.76 13.40 -13.65
N MET A 30 6.05 12.71 -12.76
CA MET A 30 6.21 11.31 -12.43
C MET A 30 4.89 10.57 -12.62
N ALA A 31 4.92 9.46 -13.36
CA ALA A 31 3.77 8.59 -13.52
C ALA A 31 3.52 7.79 -12.22
N VAL A 32 2.28 7.85 -11.73
CA VAL A 32 1.81 7.07 -10.58
C VAL A 32 0.67 6.17 -11.02
N GLY A 33 0.70 4.92 -10.56
CA GLY A 33 -0.41 4.01 -10.74
C GLY A 33 -0.41 2.90 -9.72
N GLY A 34 -1.52 2.15 -9.70
CA GLY A 34 -1.72 1.03 -8.79
C GLY A 34 -2.27 -0.18 -9.51
N VAL A 35 -1.56 -1.30 -9.44
CA VAL A 35 -1.89 -2.56 -10.11
C VAL A 35 -3.06 -3.29 -9.45
N LYS A 36 -3.40 -2.93 -8.21
CA LYS A 36 -4.56 -3.49 -7.50
C LYS A 36 -5.87 -3.18 -8.21
N ALA A 37 -5.92 -2.13 -9.03
CA ALA A 37 -7.07 -1.85 -9.89
C ALA A 37 -7.29 -2.91 -11.00
N ASN A 38 -6.28 -3.73 -11.31
CA ASN A 38 -6.35 -4.75 -12.36
C ASN A 38 -6.83 -6.11 -11.83
N PHE A 39 -6.36 -6.55 -10.66
CA PHE A 39 -6.64 -7.90 -10.13
C PHE A 39 -6.92 -7.93 -8.62
N GLY A 40 -7.17 -6.78 -8.01
CA GLY A 40 -7.45 -6.67 -6.58
C GLY A 40 -6.21 -6.71 -5.70
N HIS A 41 -6.44 -6.74 -4.39
CA HIS A 41 -5.38 -6.75 -3.38
C HIS A 41 -5.04 -8.17 -2.96
N GLY A 42 -3.93 -8.73 -3.45
CA GLY A 42 -3.45 -10.07 -3.09
C GLY A 42 -2.75 -10.16 -1.72
N GLU A 43 -3.22 -9.38 -0.75
CA GLU A 43 -2.75 -9.33 0.66
C GLU A 43 -1.23 -9.53 0.86
N PRO A 44 -0.69 -10.67 1.39
CA PRO A 44 0.75 -10.80 1.63
C PRO A 44 1.57 -10.82 0.33
N ALA A 45 0.95 -11.17 -0.80
CA ALA A 45 1.58 -11.16 -2.11
C ALA A 45 1.47 -9.82 -2.83
N ALA A 46 0.75 -8.83 -2.27
CA ALA A 46 0.38 -7.60 -3.00
C ALA A 46 1.56 -6.74 -3.47
N GLY A 47 2.74 -6.89 -2.87
CA GLY A 47 3.95 -6.20 -3.30
C GLY A 47 4.54 -6.76 -4.61
N MET A 48 4.48 -8.08 -4.83
CA MET A 48 5.13 -8.71 -5.98
C MET A 48 4.55 -8.27 -7.33
N PRO A 49 3.22 -8.23 -7.52
CA PRO A 49 2.67 -7.76 -8.79
C PRO A 49 3.01 -6.30 -9.08
N GLY A 50 3.09 -5.46 -8.05
CA GLY A 50 3.53 -4.07 -8.19
C GLY A 50 4.99 -3.97 -8.63
N LEU A 51 5.84 -4.81 -8.04
CA LEU A 51 7.25 -4.93 -8.43
C LEU A 51 7.40 -5.38 -9.89
N PHE A 52 6.66 -6.41 -10.31
CA PHE A 52 6.69 -6.90 -11.69
C PHE A 52 6.18 -5.87 -12.68
N LYS A 53 5.07 -5.19 -12.38
CA LYS A 53 4.54 -4.11 -13.22
C LYS A 53 5.57 -2.98 -13.35
N LEU A 54 6.22 -2.58 -12.26
CA LEU A 54 7.24 -1.54 -12.30
C LEU A 54 8.44 -1.98 -13.14
N ALA A 55 8.94 -3.19 -12.95
CA ALA A 55 10.05 -3.73 -13.75
C ALA A 55 9.68 -3.75 -15.25
N ALA A 56 8.49 -4.24 -15.60
CA ALA A 56 8.00 -4.25 -16.98
C ALA A 56 7.87 -2.82 -17.54
N ALA A 57 7.37 -1.88 -16.75
CA ALA A 57 7.24 -0.47 -17.16
C ALA A 57 8.59 0.16 -17.51
N LEU A 58 9.63 -0.12 -16.72
CA LEU A 58 10.98 0.37 -16.97
C LEU A 58 11.62 -0.30 -18.20
N VAL A 59 11.54 -1.63 -18.30
CA VAL A 59 12.10 -2.40 -19.43
C VAL A 59 11.43 -2.02 -20.76
N CYS A 60 10.10 -1.89 -20.75
CA CYS A 60 9.34 -1.54 -21.94
C CYS A 60 9.21 -0.02 -22.16
N ALA A 61 9.87 0.80 -21.34
CA ALA A 61 9.79 2.27 -21.37
C ALA A 61 8.34 2.78 -21.54
N SER A 62 7.40 2.21 -20.78
CA SER A 62 5.96 2.50 -20.91
C SER A 62 5.23 2.42 -19.58
N THR A 63 4.11 3.11 -19.47
CA THR A 63 3.23 3.08 -18.30
C THR A 63 1.86 2.56 -18.67
N ALA A 64 1.39 1.57 -17.92
CA ALA A 64 0.05 1.03 -18.05
C ALA A 64 -1.01 2.00 -17.49
N PRO A 65 -2.26 1.95 -17.99
CA PRO A 65 -3.36 2.72 -17.44
C PRO A 65 -3.77 2.25 -16.03
N ASN A 66 -4.27 3.18 -15.23
CA ASN A 66 -5.02 2.88 -14.01
C ASN A 66 -6.41 2.35 -14.39
N ALA A 67 -6.56 1.02 -14.42
CA ALA A 67 -7.69 0.32 -15.06
C ALA A 67 -9.10 0.76 -14.63
N GLN A 68 -9.25 1.32 -13.42
CA GLN A 68 -10.54 1.72 -12.84
C GLN A 68 -10.64 3.23 -12.55
N LEU A 69 -9.66 4.03 -12.94
CA LEU A 69 -9.67 5.46 -12.65
C LEU A 69 -10.64 6.20 -13.59
N ARG A 70 -11.83 6.54 -13.08
CA ARG A 70 -12.85 7.34 -13.78
C ARG A 70 -12.99 8.73 -13.18
N THR A 71 -13.15 8.77 -11.86
CA THR A 71 -13.26 9.99 -11.07
C THR A 71 -12.16 9.95 -10.02
N LEU A 72 -11.32 10.99 -10.00
CA LEU A 72 -10.27 11.09 -9.00
C LEU A 72 -10.85 11.55 -7.67
N ASN A 73 -10.43 10.91 -6.57
CA ASN A 73 -10.73 11.39 -5.23
C ASN A 73 -10.26 12.86 -5.10
N PRO A 74 -11.14 13.82 -4.72
CA PRO A 74 -10.77 15.23 -4.64
C PRO A 74 -9.58 15.51 -3.71
N LEU A 75 -9.42 14.72 -2.64
CA LEU A 75 -8.31 14.86 -1.70
C LEU A 75 -6.98 14.41 -2.30
N VAL A 76 -6.99 13.35 -3.12
CA VAL A 76 -5.83 12.94 -3.92
C VAL A 76 -5.49 14.04 -4.94
N GLY A 77 -6.52 14.57 -5.62
CA GLY A 77 -6.37 15.68 -6.56
C GLY A 77 -5.78 16.93 -5.91
N ALA A 78 -6.18 17.26 -4.67
CA ALA A 78 -5.64 18.38 -3.92
C ALA A 78 -4.16 18.17 -3.57
N ALA A 79 -3.78 16.97 -3.10
CA ALA A 79 -2.39 16.62 -2.83
C ALA A 79 -1.49 16.77 -4.07
N PHE A 80 -2.03 16.41 -5.25
CA PHE A 80 -1.29 16.51 -6.52
C PHE A 80 -1.28 17.92 -7.10
N LYS A 81 -2.30 18.75 -6.84
CA LYS A 81 -2.31 20.17 -7.24
C LYS A 81 -1.34 21.01 -6.42
N ALA A 82 -1.14 20.67 -5.14
CA ALA A 82 -0.21 21.39 -4.27
C ALA A 82 1.25 21.30 -4.76
N ARG A 83 1.60 20.24 -5.51
CA ARG A 83 2.90 20.10 -6.20
C ARG A 83 2.70 19.50 -7.59
N SER A 84 2.73 20.35 -8.62
CA SER A 84 2.62 19.95 -10.02
C SER A 84 3.72 18.96 -10.38
N GLY A 85 3.38 17.67 -10.42
CA GLY A 85 4.40 16.65 -10.71
C GLY A 85 3.92 15.22 -10.75
N PHE A 86 2.64 14.91 -10.47
CA PHE A 86 2.13 13.56 -10.68
C PHE A 86 1.22 13.49 -11.89
N VAL A 87 1.38 12.42 -12.65
CA VAL A 87 0.46 12.03 -13.71
C VAL A 87 -0.14 10.69 -13.30
N LEU A 88 -1.45 10.56 -13.42
CA LEU A 88 -2.17 9.29 -13.26
C LEU A 88 -2.59 8.80 -14.65
N PRO A 89 -1.81 7.92 -15.30
CA PRO A 89 -2.13 7.48 -16.65
C PRO A 89 -3.47 6.74 -16.66
N THR A 90 -4.34 7.11 -17.58
CA THR A 90 -5.61 6.41 -17.87
C THR A 90 -5.57 5.69 -19.22
N GLN A 91 -4.46 5.83 -19.95
CA GLN A 91 -4.14 5.13 -21.19
C GLN A 91 -2.70 4.61 -21.13
N LEU A 92 -2.34 3.72 -22.05
CA LEU A 92 -0.94 3.34 -22.26
C LEU A 92 -0.15 4.58 -22.68
N GLY A 93 0.94 4.87 -21.96
CA GLY A 93 1.82 6.01 -22.26
C GLY A 93 3.27 5.58 -22.39
N ALA A 94 4.06 6.34 -23.12
CA ALA A 94 5.51 6.16 -23.17
C ALA A 94 6.17 6.81 -21.94
N LEU A 95 7.20 6.17 -21.40
CA LEU A 95 8.12 6.76 -20.43
C LEU A 95 9.40 7.13 -21.19
N GLY A 96 9.73 8.43 -21.20
CA GLY A 96 10.94 8.94 -21.87
C GLY A 96 12.04 9.34 -20.89
N GLY A 97 13.30 9.31 -21.36
CA GLY A 97 14.46 9.82 -20.63
C GLY A 97 14.63 9.18 -19.24
N GLU A 98 14.95 9.99 -18.24
CA GLU A 98 15.15 9.56 -16.85
C GLU A 98 13.93 8.84 -16.24
N ALA A 99 12.71 9.11 -16.71
CA ALA A 99 11.51 8.45 -16.22
C ALA A 99 11.43 6.96 -16.60
N ALA A 100 12.17 6.53 -17.62
CA ALA A 100 12.30 5.12 -17.99
C ALA A 100 13.47 4.42 -17.26
N ARG A 101 14.28 5.17 -16.50
CA ARG A 101 15.51 4.63 -15.88
C ARG A 101 15.29 4.16 -14.46
N ALA A 102 14.34 4.72 -13.72
CA ALA A 102 14.06 4.29 -12.36
C ALA A 102 12.62 4.57 -11.92
N GLY A 103 12.16 3.80 -10.95
CA GLY A 103 10.88 4.05 -10.29
C GLY A 103 10.78 3.35 -8.94
N GLY A 104 9.75 3.71 -8.17
CA GLY A 104 9.50 3.17 -6.84
C GLY A 104 8.25 2.29 -6.78
N VAL A 105 8.26 1.28 -5.91
CA VAL A 105 7.11 0.48 -5.53
C VAL A 105 6.91 0.55 -4.01
N SER A 106 5.68 0.85 -3.58
CA SER A 106 5.29 0.93 -2.17
C SER A 106 4.34 -0.20 -1.78
N SER A 107 4.48 -0.72 -0.55
CA SER A 107 3.53 -1.66 0.06
C SER A 107 3.39 -1.39 1.55
N PHE A 108 2.16 -1.09 1.99
CA PHE A 108 1.86 -0.73 3.38
C PHE A 108 0.99 -1.82 4.03
N GLY A 109 1.52 -2.47 5.05
CA GLY A 109 0.77 -3.45 5.83
C GLY A 109 -0.20 -2.73 6.77
N TYR A 110 -1.41 -3.27 6.93
CA TYR A 110 -2.42 -2.68 7.82
C TYR A 110 -1.94 -2.57 9.28
N ALA A 111 -1.04 -3.46 9.72
CA ALA A 111 -0.43 -3.43 11.05
C ALA A 111 0.66 -2.34 11.22
N GLY A 112 0.92 -1.53 10.19
CA GLY A 112 1.85 -0.40 10.24
C GLY A 112 3.23 -0.67 9.63
N THR A 113 3.58 -1.91 9.30
CA THR A 113 4.85 -2.20 8.59
C THR A 113 4.79 -1.68 7.16
N ILE A 114 5.68 -0.74 6.84
CA ILE A 114 5.79 -0.10 5.52
C ILE A 114 7.06 -0.58 4.81
N ALA A 115 6.94 -0.93 3.53
CA ALA A 115 8.07 -1.22 2.65
C ALA A 115 8.01 -0.34 1.40
N HIS A 116 9.17 0.15 0.97
CA HIS A 116 9.36 0.84 -0.29
C HIS A 116 10.64 0.32 -0.96
N ALA A 117 10.58 0.06 -2.26
CA ALA A 117 11.74 -0.36 -3.04
C ALA A 117 11.88 0.50 -4.29
N VAL A 118 13.12 0.79 -4.66
CA VAL A 118 13.47 1.53 -5.88
C VAL A 118 14.12 0.57 -6.86
N LEU A 119 13.60 0.55 -8.09
CA LEU A 119 14.15 -0.21 -9.20
C LEU A 119 14.82 0.77 -10.16
N ARG A 120 15.98 0.38 -10.67
CA ARG A 120 16.70 1.09 -11.71
C ARG A 120 17.00 0.14 -12.86
N CYS A 121 16.69 0.55 -14.08
CA CYS A 121 17.11 -0.13 -15.28
C CYS A 121 18.59 0.17 -15.55
N VAL A 122 19.37 -0.87 -15.80
CA VAL A 122 20.79 -0.78 -16.17
C VAL A 122 21.00 -1.39 -17.55
N ASP A 123 21.91 -0.81 -18.34
CA ASP A 123 22.13 -1.23 -19.73
C ASP A 123 22.90 -2.56 -19.81
N GLU A 124 23.79 -2.81 -18.85
CA GLU A 124 24.48 -4.09 -18.68
C GLU A 124 24.07 -4.74 -17.35
N PRO A 125 23.79 -6.06 -17.36
CA PRO A 125 23.55 -6.79 -16.14
C PRO A 125 24.83 -6.77 -15.30
N GLN A 126 24.83 -5.97 -14.24
CA GLN A 126 25.84 -6.07 -13.20
C GLN A 126 25.58 -7.38 -12.47
N THR A 127 26.49 -8.36 -12.61
CA THR A 127 26.50 -9.51 -11.70
C THR A 127 26.79 -8.95 -10.31
N PRO A 128 25.82 -8.96 -9.38
CA PRO A 128 26.09 -8.46 -8.05
C PRO A 128 27.14 -9.39 -7.44
N GLU A 129 28.26 -8.85 -6.98
CA GLU A 129 29.12 -9.62 -6.08
C GLU A 129 28.26 -9.97 -4.86
N PRO A 130 28.18 -11.26 -4.48
CA PRO A 130 27.35 -11.70 -3.36
C PRO A 130 27.96 -11.16 -2.06
N THR A 131 27.59 -9.92 -1.72
CA THR A 131 28.07 -9.19 -0.55
C THR A 131 27.13 -9.32 0.63
N ALA A 132 25.90 -9.78 0.42
CA ALA A 132 24.94 -10.05 1.47
C ALA A 132 24.92 -11.54 1.83
N ALA A 133 25.00 -11.84 3.13
CA ALA A 133 24.61 -13.15 3.63
C ALA A 133 23.21 -13.51 3.10
N PRO A 134 22.94 -14.78 2.75
CA PRO A 134 21.66 -15.18 2.19
C PRO A 134 20.54 -14.72 3.11
N VAL A 135 19.49 -14.11 2.53
CA VAL A 135 18.27 -13.80 3.26
C VAL A 135 17.63 -15.13 3.64
N VAL A 136 17.90 -15.59 4.86
CA VAL A 136 17.29 -16.81 5.38
C VAL A 136 15.86 -16.47 5.79
N PHE A 137 14.89 -16.85 4.96
CA PHE A 137 13.50 -16.84 5.38
C PHE A 137 13.31 -17.89 6.49
N ARG A 138 13.46 -17.46 7.75
CA ARG A 138 13.06 -18.27 8.89
C ARG A 138 11.55 -18.14 9.03
N ARG A 139 10.82 -19.11 8.47
CA ARG A 139 9.39 -19.27 8.73
C ARG A 139 9.18 -19.40 10.23
N ARG A 140 8.89 -18.29 10.90
CA ARG A 140 8.38 -18.32 12.27
C ARG A 140 6.90 -18.57 12.16
N LEU A 141 6.45 -19.73 12.63
CA LEU A 141 5.06 -19.89 12.94
C LEU A 141 4.77 -18.85 14.04
N MET A 142 3.96 -17.85 13.72
CA MET A 142 3.33 -16.99 14.71
C MET A 142 1.92 -17.55 14.91
N PRO A 143 1.76 -18.69 15.60
CA PRO A 143 0.42 -19.16 15.90
C PRO A 143 -0.29 -18.02 16.64
N TYR A 144 -1.50 -17.67 16.20
CA TYR A 144 -2.45 -16.94 17.03
C TYR A 144 -2.67 -17.79 18.28
N ARG A 145 -1.82 -17.62 19.31
CA ARG A 145 -1.84 -18.47 20.52
C ARG A 145 -3.00 -18.14 21.44
N ALA A 146 -3.61 -16.97 21.25
CA ALA A 146 -4.83 -16.60 21.90
C ALA A 146 -5.87 -16.30 20.82
N ALA A 147 -7.09 -16.80 20.99
CA ALA A 147 -8.23 -16.25 20.28
C ALA A 147 -8.23 -14.73 20.48
N HIS A 148 -8.47 -13.96 19.41
CA HIS A 148 -8.60 -12.52 19.49
C HIS A 148 -9.51 -12.18 20.69
N PRO A 149 -9.20 -11.19 21.54
CA PRO A 149 -10.08 -10.76 22.63
C PRO A 149 -11.47 -10.23 22.18
N LEU A 150 -11.81 -10.37 20.90
CA LEU A 150 -13.10 -10.05 20.29
C LEU A 150 -13.79 -11.30 19.69
N LEU A 151 -13.08 -12.42 19.53
CA LEU A 151 -13.66 -13.72 19.20
C LEU A 151 -14.42 -14.24 20.43
N HIS A 152 -15.69 -13.84 20.53
CA HIS A 152 -16.57 -14.27 21.59
C HIS A 152 -17.79 -15.02 21.09
N LEU A 153 -18.48 -15.65 22.05
CA LEU A 153 -19.73 -16.38 21.91
C LEU A 153 -20.72 -15.64 21.01
N ALA A 154 -21.05 -16.24 19.88
CA ALA A 154 -22.20 -15.84 19.08
C ALA A 154 -23.46 -16.07 19.93
N ILE A 155 -24.19 -14.99 20.22
CA ILE A 155 -25.44 -15.01 21.00
C ILE A 155 -26.64 -15.27 20.08
N SER A 156 -26.49 -15.04 18.77
CA SER A 156 -27.56 -15.31 17.79
C SER A 156 -27.02 -15.77 16.45
N THR A 157 -27.83 -16.59 15.77
CA THR A 157 -27.65 -16.99 14.38
C THR A 157 -28.48 -16.07 13.44
N PRO A 158 -28.25 -16.12 12.11
CA PRO A 158 -28.78 -15.15 11.14
C PRO A 158 -30.31 -14.93 11.22
N PRO A 159 -30.83 -13.74 10.79
CA PRO A 159 -30.15 -12.76 9.93
C PRO A 159 -29.31 -11.71 10.67
N LYS A 160 -29.34 -11.68 12.00
CA LYS A 160 -28.51 -10.80 12.82
C LYS A 160 -27.58 -11.65 13.68
N ALA A 161 -26.28 -11.49 13.51
CA ALA A 161 -25.29 -12.08 14.39
C ALA A 161 -24.98 -11.10 15.53
N LEU A 162 -25.30 -11.49 16.76
CA LEU A 162 -24.94 -10.78 17.98
C LEU A 162 -23.77 -11.50 18.64
N PHE A 163 -22.79 -10.74 19.13
CA PHE A 163 -21.63 -11.27 19.85
C PHE A 163 -21.53 -10.61 21.22
N ARG A 164 -21.17 -11.37 22.26
CA ARG A 164 -20.95 -10.81 23.61
C ARG A 164 -19.51 -10.99 24.05
N SER A 165 -18.78 -9.89 24.18
CA SER A 165 -17.46 -9.87 24.82
C SER A 165 -17.57 -9.42 26.28
N CYS A 166 -16.79 -10.04 27.17
CA CYS A 166 -16.54 -9.47 28.49
C CYS A 166 -15.35 -8.51 28.37
N VAL A 167 -15.54 -7.25 28.79
CA VAL A 167 -14.44 -6.29 28.91
C VAL A 167 -13.45 -6.83 29.94
N ASN A 168 -12.28 -7.27 29.47
CA ASN A 168 -11.19 -7.76 30.29
C ASN A 168 -9.92 -6.95 30.01
N ALA A 169 -8.88 -7.14 30.83
CA ALA A 169 -7.63 -6.42 30.68
C ALA A 169 -6.99 -6.57 29.29
N ALA A 170 -7.20 -7.71 28.62
CA ALA A 170 -6.69 -7.94 27.27
C ALA A 170 -7.46 -7.15 26.21
N LEU A 171 -8.78 -7.03 26.34
CA LEU A 171 -9.59 -6.18 25.47
C LEU A 171 -9.26 -4.71 25.70
N LEU A 172 -9.18 -4.27 26.96
CA LEU A 172 -8.79 -2.90 27.30
C LEU A 172 -7.42 -2.56 26.72
N GLY A 173 -6.42 -3.43 26.87
CA GLY A 173 -5.10 -3.22 26.26
C GLY A 173 -5.12 -3.14 24.72
N LEU A 174 -6.09 -3.77 24.06
CA LEU A 174 -6.26 -3.67 22.61
C LEU A 174 -6.86 -2.31 22.17
N VAL A 175 -7.69 -1.70 23.01
CA VAL A 175 -8.39 -0.44 22.69
C VAL A 175 -7.83 0.80 23.37
N ASP A 176 -6.90 0.63 24.32
CA ASP A 176 -6.27 1.71 25.10
C ASP A 176 -5.64 2.78 24.21
N GLY A 177 -5.05 2.37 23.08
CA GLY A 177 -4.48 3.27 22.08
C GLY A 177 -5.46 3.82 21.04
N HIS A 178 -6.70 3.32 20.99
CA HIS A 178 -7.69 3.69 19.99
C HIS A 178 -8.58 4.84 20.47
N VAL A 179 -7.95 5.98 20.81
CA VAL A 179 -8.65 7.19 21.26
C VAL A 179 -8.59 8.26 20.18
N ILE A 180 -9.75 8.71 19.69
CA ILE A 180 -9.87 9.85 18.77
C ILE A 180 -10.80 10.87 19.42
N GLY A 181 -10.30 12.10 19.63
CA GLY A 181 -11.08 13.17 20.24
C GLY A 181 -11.45 12.93 21.71
N GLY A 182 -10.70 12.09 22.43
CA GLY A 182 -10.99 11.72 23.82
C GLY A 182 -12.00 10.58 23.98
N GLU A 183 -12.56 10.08 22.87
CA GLU A 183 -13.45 8.92 22.86
C GLU A 183 -12.73 7.67 22.39
N LEU A 184 -13.03 6.55 23.05
CA LEU A 184 -12.50 5.24 22.70
C LEU A 184 -13.27 4.68 21.49
N ILE A 185 -12.56 4.44 20.40
CA ILE A 185 -13.12 3.91 19.15
C ILE A 185 -12.77 2.44 19.04
N PHE A 186 -13.79 1.58 18.97
CA PHE A 186 -13.58 0.18 18.67
C PHE A 186 -13.27 0.01 17.17
N PRO A 187 -12.20 -0.70 16.80
CA PRO A 187 -11.92 -0.98 15.40
C PRO A 187 -13.05 -1.83 14.80
N GLY A 188 -13.66 -1.35 13.72
CA GLY A 188 -14.80 -2.00 13.05
C GLY A 188 -14.47 -3.31 12.33
N ALA A 189 -13.19 -3.70 12.29
CA ALA A 189 -12.74 -5.00 11.82
C ALA A 189 -11.70 -5.55 12.80
N ALA A 190 -12.00 -6.71 13.37
CA ALA A 190 -11.06 -7.54 14.11
C ALA A 190 -10.99 -8.89 13.40
N TYR A 191 -9.78 -9.34 13.04
CA TYR A 191 -9.56 -10.67 12.48
C TYR A 191 -9.40 -11.71 13.59
#